data_AF-A0A4S4BST7-F1
#
_entry.id   AF-A0A4S4BST7-F1
#
_cell.length_a   1.000
_cell.length_b   1.000
_cell.length_c   1.000
_cell.angle_alpha   90.00
_cell.angle_beta   90.00
_cell.angle_gamma   90.00
#
_symmetry.space_group_name_H-M   'P 1'
#
loop_
_entity.id
_entity.type
_entity.pdbx_description
1 polymer ?
#
loop_
_entity_poly.entity_id
_entity_poly.type
_entity_poly.pdbx_seq_one_letter_code
_entity_poly.pdbx_strand_id
1 'polypeptide(L)'
;MVFDQWLNNSDRGTMNVILERLGNGSYCIHMIDHGRCFPGGYQWTTQSLNNEPAYNFQWPFYKWVYTILNDTEELTSYIDKIVDLPNEKIYEVMTSIPDEWNVSTEERDALYHFLLKQKKTCQIS
;
A
#
# COMPACT_ATOMS: atom_id res chain seq x y z
N MET A 1 6.87 -1.19 3.71
CA MET A 1 6.11 -2.39 4.10
C MET A 1 4.69 -2.08 4.54
N VAL A 2 4.44 -1.21 5.53
CA VAL A 2 3.08 -0.97 6.06
C VAL A 2 2.14 -0.47 4.96
N PHE A 3 2.62 0.48 4.15
CA PHE A 3 1.94 0.93 2.93
C PHE A 3 1.65 -0.20 1.93
N ASP A 4 2.63 -1.06 1.65
CA ASP A 4 2.45 -2.21 0.75
C ASP A 4 1.40 -3.20 1.28
N GLN A 5 1.34 -3.44 2.59
CA GLN A 5 0.33 -4.31 3.19
C GLN A 5 -1.07 -3.69 3.10
N TRP A 6 -1.19 -2.38 3.34
CA TRP A 6 -2.46 -1.66 3.23
C TRP A 6 -3.03 -1.72 1.81
N LEU A 7 -2.19 -1.50 0.79
CA LEU A 7 -2.59 -1.61 -0.62
C LEU A 7 -2.66 -3.05 -1.14
N ASN A 8 -2.21 -4.04 -0.38
CA ASN A 8 -2.01 -5.42 -0.81
C ASN A 8 -1.10 -5.53 -2.06
N ASN A 9 0.07 -4.88 -2.02
CA ASN A 9 1.07 -4.94 -3.08
C ASN A 9 1.64 -6.35 -3.23
N SER A 10 1.45 -6.93 -4.43
CA SER A 10 1.85 -8.28 -4.79
C SER A 10 3.15 -8.36 -5.61
N ASP A 11 3.96 -7.30 -5.64
CA ASP A 11 5.19 -7.29 -6.44
C ASP A 11 6.36 -6.50 -5.83
N ARG A 12 6.30 -6.17 -4.53
CA ARG A 12 7.39 -5.45 -3.87
C ARG A 12 8.69 -6.27 -3.84
N GLY A 13 9.73 -5.75 -4.49
CA GLY A 13 11.10 -6.24 -4.43
C GLY A 13 12.13 -5.10 -4.42
N THR A 14 13.41 -5.46 -4.53
CA THR A 14 14.52 -4.49 -4.59
C THR A 14 14.56 -3.71 -5.90
N MET A 15 13.99 -4.26 -6.98
CA MET A 15 13.99 -3.63 -8.31
C MET A 15 13.05 -2.42 -8.41
N ASN A 16 12.08 -2.33 -7.51
CA ASN A 16 11.04 -1.31 -7.45
C ASN A 16 11.20 -0.41 -6.22
N VAL A 17 12.43 -0.35 -5.68
CA VAL A 17 12.86 0.62 -4.65
C VAL A 17 14.17 1.25 -5.11
N ILE A 18 14.17 2.58 -5.27
CA ILE A 18 15.35 3.35 -5.68
C ILE A 18 15.93 4.04 -4.45
N LEU A 19 17.25 3.91 -4.29
CA LEU A 19 18.02 4.64 -3.28
C LEU A 19 18.72 5.83 -3.93
N GLU A 20 18.28 7.04 -3.61
CA GLU A 20 18.93 8.27 -4.02
C GLU A 20 19.91 8.71 -2.92
N ARG A 21 21.19 8.86 -3.25
CA ARG A 21 22.18 9.39 -2.31
C ARG A 21 22.05 10.92 -2.23
N LEU A 22 21.86 11.43 -1.02
CA LEU A 22 21.81 12.86 -0.74
C LEU A 22 23.21 13.41 -0.41
N GLY A 23 23.41 14.72 -0.60
CA GLY A 23 24.73 15.37 -0.50
C GLY A 23 25.39 15.31 0.89
N ASN A 24 24.62 15.03 1.94
CA ASN A 24 25.07 14.86 3.34
C ASN A 24 25.44 13.41 3.70
N GLY A 25 25.41 12.47 2.73
CA GLY A 25 25.66 11.06 2.97
C GLY A 25 24.46 10.24 3.43
N SER A 26 23.27 10.85 3.60
CA SER A 26 22.02 10.11 3.80
C SER A 26 21.43 9.63 2.47
N TYR A 27 20.38 8.82 2.54
CA TYR A 27 19.67 8.33 1.36
C TYR A 27 18.19 8.70 1.43
N CYS A 28 17.61 9.02 0.28
CA CYS A 28 16.16 9.08 0.08
C CYS A 28 15.70 7.77 -0.57
N ILE A 29 14.57 7.24 -0.10
CA ILE A 29 13.99 5.99 -0.61
C ILE A 29 12.78 6.35 -1.47
N HIS A 30 12.82 5.99 -2.75
CA HIS A 30 11.70 6.14 -3.66
C HIS A 30 11.08 4.77 -3.90
N MET A 31 9.81 4.59 -3.52
CA MET A 31 9.03 3.41 -3.87
C MET A 31 8.34 3.65 -5.21
N ILE A 32 8.62 2.79 -6.18
CA ILE A 32 8.04 2.88 -7.52
C ILE A 32 7.27 1.61 -7.85
N ASP A 33 6.63 1.63 -9.01
CA ASP A 33 5.96 0.49 -9.64
C ASP A 33 4.92 -0.21 -8.74
N HIS A 34 3.82 0.51 -8.51
CA HIS A 34 2.68 0.03 -7.72
C HIS A 34 1.59 -0.62 -8.59
N GLY A 35 1.88 -0.96 -9.84
CA GLY A 35 0.88 -1.49 -10.79
C GLY A 35 0.25 -2.82 -10.38
N ARG A 36 0.92 -3.57 -9.49
CA ARG A 36 0.42 -4.84 -8.92
C ARG A 36 -0.10 -4.72 -7.49
N CYS A 37 -0.58 -3.54 -7.12
CA CYS A 37 -1.38 -3.36 -5.92
C CYS A 37 -2.80 -3.88 -6.11
N PHE A 38 -3.47 -4.09 -4.97
CA PHE A 38 -4.84 -4.56 -4.83
C PHE A 38 -5.06 -6.03 -5.25
N PRO A 39 -6.03 -6.72 -4.63
CA PRO A 39 -6.46 -8.03 -5.10
C PRO A 39 -6.84 -8.01 -6.58
N GLY A 40 -6.20 -8.86 -7.39
CA GLY A 40 -6.33 -8.87 -8.85
C GLY A 40 -5.17 -8.20 -9.59
N GLY A 41 -4.27 -7.51 -8.88
CA GLY A 41 -3.05 -6.91 -9.45
C GLY A 41 -3.37 -5.92 -10.57
N TYR A 42 -2.71 -6.04 -11.72
CA TYR A 42 -2.91 -5.13 -12.87
C TYR A 42 -4.35 -5.04 -13.39
N GLN A 43 -5.19 -6.02 -13.08
CA GLN A 43 -6.57 -6.15 -13.59
C GLN A 43 -7.55 -6.32 -12.44
N TRP A 44 -7.32 -5.60 -11.34
CA TRP A 44 -8.28 -5.56 -10.26
C TRP A 44 -9.66 -5.12 -10.77
N THR A 45 -10.71 -5.66 -10.18
CA THR A 45 -12.12 -5.39 -10.49
C THR A 45 -12.89 -5.31 -9.18
N THR A 46 -14.13 -4.84 -9.22
CA THR A 46 -15.04 -4.90 -8.05
C THR A 46 -15.13 -6.31 -7.44
N GLN A 47 -15.09 -7.37 -8.26
CA GLN A 47 -15.11 -8.73 -7.75
C GLN A 47 -13.81 -9.10 -7.04
N SER A 48 -12.65 -8.81 -7.65
CA SER A 48 -11.37 -9.19 -7.05
C SER A 48 -11.11 -8.44 -5.75
N LEU A 49 -11.50 -7.16 -5.65
CA LEU A 49 -11.39 -6.33 -4.45
C LEU A 49 -12.19 -6.87 -3.25
N ASN A 50 -13.19 -7.72 -3.48
CA ASN A 50 -13.94 -8.40 -2.43
C ASN A 50 -13.29 -9.70 -1.93
N ASN A 51 -12.26 -10.19 -2.62
CA ASN A 51 -11.53 -11.38 -2.18
C ASN A 51 -10.68 -11.07 -0.94
N GLU A 52 -10.36 -12.11 -0.18
CA GLU A 52 -9.44 -11.97 0.94
C GLU A 52 -8.02 -11.60 0.44
N PRO A 53 -7.39 -10.54 0.97
CA PRO A 53 -6.05 -10.13 0.58
C PRO A 53 -5.01 -11.19 0.93
N ALA A 54 -4.05 -11.41 0.03
CA ALA A 54 -2.93 -12.30 0.30
C ALA A 54 -1.77 -11.50 0.91
N TYR A 55 -1.43 -11.79 2.17
CA TYR A 55 -0.33 -11.11 2.86
C TYR A 55 0.96 -11.92 2.80
N ASN A 56 2.01 -11.34 2.21
CA ASN A 56 3.27 -12.04 1.93
C ASN A 56 4.44 -11.53 2.78
N PHE A 57 4.30 -11.55 4.11
CA PHE A 57 5.35 -11.13 5.06
C PHE A 57 6.67 -11.90 4.91
N GLN A 58 6.64 -13.08 4.29
CA GLN A 58 7.79 -13.95 4.13
C GLN A 58 8.72 -13.57 2.97
N TRP A 59 8.38 -12.53 2.21
CA TRP A 59 9.20 -12.12 1.07
C TRP A 59 10.58 -11.60 1.48
N PRO A 60 11.62 -11.90 0.67
CA PRO A 60 12.99 -11.49 0.97
C PRO A 60 13.12 -9.99 1.26
N PHE A 61 12.39 -9.15 0.54
CA PHE A 61 12.39 -7.71 0.74
C PHE A 61 11.91 -7.32 2.14
N TYR A 62 10.77 -7.84 2.60
CA TYR A 62 10.27 -7.52 3.94
C TYR A 62 11.17 -8.08 5.03
N LYS A 63 11.70 -9.31 4.85
CA LYS A 63 12.71 -9.88 5.76
C LYS A 63 13.93 -8.97 5.88
N TRP A 64 14.43 -8.45 4.77
CA TRP A 64 15.53 -7.48 4.77
C TRP A 64 15.14 -6.20 5.50
N VAL A 65 13.97 -5.61 5.25
CA VAL A 65 13.50 -4.42 5.99
C VAL A 65 13.43 -4.68 7.49
N TYR A 66 12.94 -5.85 7.92
CA TYR A 66 12.92 -6.23 9.34
C TYR A 66 14.31 -6.25 9.99
N THR A 67 15.38 -6.57 9.24
CA THR A 67 16.76 -6.53 9.77
C THR A 67 17.28 -5.11 10.00
N ILE A 68 16.60 -4.09 9.45
CA ILE A 68 17.00 -2.68 9.55
C ILE A 68 16.22 -1.97 10.67
N LEU A 69 15.05 -2.49 11.06
CA LEU A 69 14.28 -1.95 12.17
C LEU A 69 15.06 -2.16 13.47
N ASN A 70 15.14 -1.12 14.31
CA ASN A 70 15.72 -1.26 15.64
C ASN A 70 14.67 -1.85 16.61
N ASP A 71 13.41 -1.47 16.41
CA ASP A 71 12.27 -1.98 17.16
C ASP A 71 11.08 -2.26 16.23
N THR A 72 10.34 -3.33 16.51
CA THR A 72 9.05 -3.61 15.87
C THR A 72 7.99 -2.56 16.16
N GLU A 73 8.07 -1.85 17.29
CA GLU A 73 7.18 -0.71 17.61
C GLU A 73 7.33 0.44 16.61
N GLU A 74 8.44 0.54 15.88
CA GLU A 74 8.59 1.51 14.80
C GLU A 74 7.48 1.35 13.74
N LEU A 75 7.02 0.11 13.50
CA LEU A 75 5.94 -0.18 12.56
C LEU A 75 4.59 0.37 13.05
N THR A 76 4.33 0.36 14.36
CA THR A 76 3.11 0.90 14.96
C THR A 76 2.93 2.37 14.58
N SER A 77 4.00 3.17 14.67
CA SER A 77 3.93 4.59 14.28
C SER A 77 3.56 4.82 12.81
N TYR A 78 3.86 3.88 11.92
CA TYR A 78 3.46 3.93 10.52
C TYR A 78 2.05 3.39 10.28
N ILE A 79 1.62 2.42 11.09
CA ILE A 79 0.24 1.92 11.11
C ILE A 79 -0.70 3.04 11.55
N ASP A 80 -0.36 3.76 12.62
CA ASP A 80 -1.13 4.89 13.14
C ASP A 80 -1.35 5.95 12.06
N LYS A 81 -0.34 6.26 11.24
CA LYS A 81 -0.49 7.19 10.11
C LYS A 81 -1.55 6.75 9.09
N ILE A 82 -1.70 5.44 8.84
CA ILE A 82 -2.76 4.93 7.95
C ILE A 82 -4.12 4.98 8.66
N VAL A 83 -4.14 4.59 9.93
CA VAL A 83 -5.33 4.59 10.79
C VAL A 83 -5.90 6.01 10.99
N ASP A 84 -5.04 7.02 11.05
CA ASP A 84 -5.41 8.42 11.24
C ASP A 84 -5.72 9.14 9.93
N LEU A 85 -5.37 8.56 8.77
CA LEU A 85 -5.63 9.17 7.46
C LEU A 85 -7.15 9.40 7.24
N PRO A 86 -7.66 10.63 7.13
CA PRO A 86 -9.10 10.87 7.05
C PRO A 86 -9.74 10.11 5.88
N ASN A 87 -10.91 9.51 6.12
CA ASN A 87 -11.59 8.72 5.10
C ASN A 87 -11.97 9.59 3.90
N GLU A 88 -12.28 10.86 4.14
CA GLU A 88 -12.58 11.86 3.12
C GLU A 88 -11.39 12.08 2.18
N LYS A 89 -10.15 11.99 2.70
CA LYS A 89 -8.94 12.09 1.87
C LYS A 89 -8.74 10.86 1.00
N ILE A 90 -9.08 9.68 1.50
CA ILE A 90 -9.05 8.46 0.68
C ILE A 90 -10.10 8.58 -0.44
N TYR A 91 -11.31 9.03 -0.11
CA TYR A 91 -12.39 9.23 -1.07
C TYR A 91 -12.06 10.29 -2.12
N GLU A 92 -11.47 11.42 -1.72
CA GLU A 92 -10.98 12.47 -2.63
C GLU A 92 -10.00 11.90 -3.65
N VAL A 93 -9.05 11.05 -3.22
CA VAL A 93 -8.10 10.41 -4.14
C VAL A 93 -8.82 9.46 -5.11
N MET A 94 -9.74 8.62 -4.63
CA MET A 94 -10.47 7.68 -5.49
C MET A 94 -11.35 8.38 -6.52
N THR A 95 -11.99 9.48 -6.14
CA THR A 95 -12.83 10.28 -7.06
C THR A 95 -12.00 11.16 -8.00
N SER A 96 -10.75 11.47 -7.67
CA SER A 96 -9.81 12.19 -8.53
C SER A 96 -9.14 11.35 -9.62
N ILE A 97 -9.40 10.03 -9.66
CA ILE A 97 -8.87 9.15 -10.70
C ILE A 97 -9.35 9.67 -12.07
N PRO A 98 -8.43 9.95 -13.02
CA PRO A 98 -8.81 10.47 -14.33
C PRO A 98 -9.73 9.52 -15.09
N ASP A 99 -10.71 10.07 -15.81
CA ASP A 99 -11.65 9.27 -16.59
C ASP A 99 -10.97 8.52 -17.73
N GLU A 100 -9.86 9.04 -18.26
CA GLU A 100 -9.05 8.42 -19.32
C GLU A 100 -8.41 7.10 -18.87
N TRP A 101 -8.34 6.84 -17.56
CA TRP A 101 -7.82 5.58 -17.03
C TRP A 101 -8.86 4.45 -17.09
N ASN A 102 -10.09 4.75 -17.53
CA ASN A 102 -11.19 3.80 -17.71
C ASN A 102 -11.56 3.02 -16.43
N VAL A 103 -11.41 3.67 -15.27
CA VAL A 103 -11.88 3.13 -13.99
C VAL A 103 -13.31 3.62 -13.75
N SER A 104 -14.26 2.69 -13.71
CA SER A 104 -15.69 2.99 -13.50
C SER A 104 -15.97 3.56 -12.10
N THR A 105 -17.14 4.17 -11.91
CA THR A 105 -17.53 4.70 -10.59
C THR A 105 -17.65 3.57 -9.57
N GLU A 106 -18.20 2.43 -9.99
CA GLU A 106 -18.35 1.23 -9.17
C GLU A 106 -17.00 0.66 -8.73
N GLU A 107 -15.99 0.73 -9.59
CA GLU A 107 -14.62 0.32 -9.28
C GLU A 107 -13.93 1.29 -8.32
N ARG A 108 -14.12 2.61 -8.49
CA ARG A 108 -13.60 3.63 -7.55
C ARG A 108 -14.19 3.44 -6.15
N ASP A 109 -15.49 3.19 -6.08
CA ASP A 109 -16.20 2.95 -4.82
C ASP A 109 -15.77 1.63 -4.17
N ALA A 110 -15.63 0.56 -4.95
CA ALA A 110 -15.12 -0.73 -4.46
C ALA A 110 -13.70 -0.60 -3.91
N LEU A 111 -12.84 0.16 -4.59
CA LEU A 111 -11.47 0.41 -4.16
C LEU A 111 -11.41 1.23 -2.87
N TYR A 112 -12.26 2.26 -2.75
CA TYR A 112 -12.43 3.01 -1.51
C TYR A 112 -12.82 2.10 -0.34
N HIS A 113 -13.84 1.25 -0.53
CA HIS A 113 -14.29 0.32 0.50
C HIS A 113 -13.24 -0.72 0.87
N PHE A 114 -12.47 -1.23 -0.10
CA PHE A 114 -11.33 -2.09 0.15
C PHE A 114 -10.30 -1.41 1.06
N LEU A 115 -9.88 -0.18 0.74
CA LEU A 115 -8.90 0.57 1.53
C LEU A 115 -9.39 0.85 2.96
N LEU A 116 -10.68 1.11 3.14
CA LEU A 116 -11.29 1.25 4.46
C LEU A 116 -11.32 -0.06 5.26
N LYS A 117 -11.63 -1.20 4.60
CA LYS A 117 -11.57 -2.53 5.22
C LYS A 117 -10.16 -2.81 5.71
N GLN A 118 -9.16 -2.62 4.85
CA GLN A 118 -7.75 -2.83 5.19
C GLN A 118 -7.28 -1.93 6.34
N LYS A 119 -7.67 -0.66 6.30
CA LYS A 119 -7.37 0.30 7.36
C LYS A 119 -7.94 -0.14 8.72
N LYS A 120 -9.16 -0.69 8.77
CA LYS A 120 -9.75 -1.23 10.01
C LYS A 120 -9.01 -2.48 10.50
N THR A 121 -8.54 -3.34 9.61
CA THR A 121 -7.72 -4.50 9.99
C THR A 121 -6.44 -4.07 10.70
N CYS A 122 -5.85 -2.94 10.31
CA CYS A 122 -4.69 -2.36 11.00
C CYS A 122 -4.99 -1.79 12.40
N GLN A 123 -6.26 -1.61 12.79
CA GLN A 123 -6.66 -1.15 14.14
C GLN A 123 -6.77 -2.29 15.16
N ILE A 124 -6.81 -3.55 14.69
CA ILE A 124 -7.06 -4.74 15.53
C ILE A 124 -5.76 -5.54 15.78
N SER A 125 -4.63 -5.08 15.23
CA SER A 125 -3.30 -5.68 15.38
C SER A 125 -2.49 -5.07 16.51
#